data_AF-A0A6V8F0I3-F1
#
_entry.id   AF-A0A6V8F0I3-F1
#
_cell.length_a   1.000
_cell.length_b   1.000
_cell.length_c   1.000
_cell.angle_alpha   90.00
_cell.angle_beta   90.00
_cell.angle_gamma   90.00
#
_symmetry.space_group_name_H-M   'P 1'
#
loop_
_entity.id
_entity.type
_entity.pdbx_description
1 polymer ?
#
loop_
_entity_poly.entity_id
_entity_poly.type
_entity_poly.pdbx_seq_one_letter_code
_entity_poly.pdbx_strand_id
1 'polypeptide(L)'
;MDLRKFTLEDLLLAAMKSEIESHAVYSKIAEQVKNGLLKDKMAFLAKEEEKHRLFVEQVYAAKFPKKKLVIPKTTPVPLPHLIIPDEDTPLGTVLKSAMQAEQAAHEFYQGLSEQFTKNDAMIRNTLSYFADMELQHYKILEIEKESMDRFEEADVYWPMVHAGP
;
A
#
# COMPACT_ATOMS: atom_id res chain seq x y z
N MET A 1 9.39 11.77 -5.71
CA MET A 1 8.82 11.70 -7.09
C MET A 1 8.48 13.09 -7.68
N ASP A 2 8.71 13.37 -8.98
CA ASP A 2 8.23 14.62 -9.65
C ASP A 2 6.86 14.42 -10.31
N LEU A 3 5.84 15.10 -9.78
CA LEU A 3 4.44 14.94 -10.18
C LEU A 3 3.91 16.05 -11.10
N ARG A 4 4.71 17.09 -11.38
CA ARG A 4 4.25 18.31 -12.10
C ARG A 4 3.78 18.07 -13.54
N LYS A 5 4.14 16.91 -14.11
CA LYS A 5 3.78 16.49 -15.47
C LYS A 5 2.41 15.81 -15.58
N PHE A 6 1.75 15.53 -14.44
CA PHE A 6 0.46 14.87 -14.40
C PHE A 6 -0.63 15.86 -14.00
N THR A 7 -1.87 15.62 -14.45
CA THR A 7 -3.00 16.43 -14.00
C THR A 7 -3.40 16.03 -12.58
N LEU A 8 -4.02 16.95 -11.83
CA LEU A 8 -4.54 16.63 -10.49
C LEU A 8 -5.53 15.46 -10.53
N GLU A 9 -6.31 15.34 -11.60
CA GLU A 9 -7.23 14.22 -11.81
C GLU A 9 -6.48 12.88 -11.93
N ASP A 10 -5.43 12.83 -12.76
CA ASP A 10 -4.59 11.64 -12.91
C ASP A 10 -3.97 11.22 -11.58
N LEU A 11 -3.51 12.19 -10.79
CA LEU A 11 -2.92 11.95 -9.49
C LEU A 11 -3.95 11.37 -8.50
N LEU A 12 -5.13 11.97 -8.38
CA LEU A 12 -6.16 11.45 -7.46
C LEU A 12 -6.68 10.07 -7.89
N LEU A 13 -6.80 9.81 -9.20
CA LEU A 13 -7.16 8.49 -9.71
C LEU A 13 -6.05 7.45 -9.45
N ALA A 14 -4.78 7.85 -9.56
CA ALA A 14 -3.64 7.01 -9.22
C ALA A 14 -3.58 6.68 -7.73
N ALA A 15 -3.81 7.67 -6.87
CA ALA A 15 -3.91 7.49 -5.43
C ALA A 15 -4.98 6.44 -5.09
N MET A 16 -6.24 6.67 -5.51
CA MET A 16 -7.33 5.72 -5.24
C MET A 16 -7.05 4.32 -5.78
N LYS A 17 -6.43 4.19 -6.95
CA LYS A 17 -6.06 2.88 -7.51
C LYS A 17 -5.02 2.19 -6.61
N SER A 18 -3.99 2.91 -6.18
CA SER A 18 -2.96 2.39 -5.26
C SER A 18 -3.58 1.87 -3.98
N GLU A 19 -4.47 2.67 -3.36
CA GLU A 19 -5.16 2.27 -2.12
C GLU A 19 -6.00 1.01 -2.28
N ILE A 20 -6.71 0.88 -3.40
CA ILE A 20 -7.53 -0.31 -3.71
C ILE A 20 -6.64 -1.55 -3.86
N GLU A 21 -5.50 -1.41 -4.53
CA GLU A 21 -4.56 -2.52 -4.75
C GLU A 21 -3.87 -2.93 -3.43
N SER A 22 -3.39 -1.98 -2.63
CA SER A 22 -2.80 -2.24 -1.30
C SER A 22 -3.82 -2.91 -0.37
N HIS A 23 -5.04 -2.37 -0.29
CA HIS A 23 -6.14 -2.98 0.47
C HIS A 23 -6.38 -4.44 0.06
N ALA A 24 -6.43 -4.72 -1.25
CA ALA A 24 -6.68 -6.07 -1.75
C ALA A 24 -5.55 -7.03 -1.37
N VAL A 25 -4.29 -6.59 -1.45
CA VAL A 25 -3.13 -7.38 -1.03
C VAL A 25 -3.19 -7.68 0.47
N TYR A 26 -3.38 -6.67 1.31
CA TYR A 26 -3.38 -6.85 2.76
C TYR A 26 -4.55 -7.71 3.24
N SER A 27 -5.74 -7.51 2.67
CA SER A 27 -6.90 -8.37 2.92
C SER A 27 -6.60 -9.83 2.55
N LYS A 28 -5.98 -10.06 1.39
CA LYS A 28 -5.65 -11.42 0.94
C LYS A 28 -4.60 -12.11 1.82
N ILE A 29 -3.56 -11.38 2.24
CA ILE A 29 -2.57 -11.93 3.20
C ILE A 29 -3.29 -12.29 4.51
N ALA A 30 -4.13 -11.40 5.04
CA ALA A 30 -4.86 -11.63 6.29
C ALA A 30 -5.79 -12.87 6.24
N GLU A 31 -6.32 -13.20 5.06
CA GLU A 31 -7.13 -14.41 4.83
C GLU A 31 -6.29 -15.69 4.78
N GLN A 32 -5.08 -15.64 4.21
CA GLN A 32 -4.24 -16.81 3.97
C GLN A 32 -3.35 -17.19 5.16
N VAL A 33 -2.93 -16.23 5.98
CA VAL A 33 -1.99 -16.48 7.08
C VAL A 33 -2.69 -17.10 8.29
N LYS A 34 -2.05 -18.12 8.88
CA LYS A 34 -2.51 -18.77 10.12
C LYS A 34 -2.07 -18.03 11.39
N ASN A 35 -1.02 -17.21 11.29
CA ASN A 35 -0.51 -16.44 12.42
C ASN A 35 -1.49 -15.30 12.75
N GLY A 36 -2.12 -15.37 13.93
CA GLY A 36 -3.12 -14.40 14.36
C GLY A 36 -2.59 -12.97 14.46
N LEU A 37 -1.35 -12.78 14.93
CA LEU A 37 -0.75 -11.45 15.04
C LEU A 37 -0.50 -10.84 13.66
N LEU A 38 0.04 -11.62 12.72
CA LEU A 38 0.24 -11.16 11.34
C LEU A 38 -1.09 -10.85 10.67
N LYS A 39 -2.10 -11.71 10.87
CA LYS A 39 -3.47 -11.48 10.38
C LYS A 39 -4.03 -10.15 10.87
N ASP A 40 -3.93 -9.86 12.16
CA ASP A 40 -4.43 -8.61 12.74
C ASP A 40 -3.70 -7.39 12.18
N LYS A 41 -2.37 -7.47 11.99
CA LYS A 41 -1.57 -6.41 11.36
C LYS A 41 -2.00 -6.15 9.92
N MET A 42 -2.17 -7.20 9.12
CA MET A 42 -2.59 -7.05 7.71
C MET A 42 -4.02 -6.52 7.62
N ALA A 43 -4.94 -6.98 8.49
CA ALA A 43 -6.28 -6.44 8.57
C ALA A 43 -6.32 -4.98 9.05
N PHE A 44 -5.36 -4.56 9.87
CA PHE A 44 -5.18 -3.16 10.24
C PHE A 44 -4.74 -2.33 9.02
N LEU A 45 -3.68 -2.71 8.32
CA LEU A 45 -3.21 -2.02 7.12
C LEU A 45 -4.32 -1.87 6.07
N ALA A 46 -5.02 -2.97 5.77
CA ALA A 46 -6.14 -2.95 4.82
C ALA A 46 -7.22 -1.91 5.17
N LYS A 47 -7.49 -1.70 6.46
CA LYS A 47 -8.46 -0.69 6.93
C LYS A 47 -7.93 0.73 6.82
N GLU A 48 -6.62 0.94 7.01
CA GLU A 48 -6.01 2.26 6.81
C GLU A 48 -6.08 2.67 5.34
N GLU A 49 -5.73 1.77 4.41
CA GLU A 49 -5.82 2.06 2.96
C GLU A 49 -7.26 2.36 2.51
N GLU A 50 -8.25 1.69 3.11
CA GLU A 50 -9.65 2.01 2.83
C GLU A 50 -10.01 3.44 3.27
N LYS A 51 -9.50 3.90 4.42
CA LYS A 51 -9.71 5.28 4.89
C LYS A 51 -9.00 6.27 3.97
N HIS A 52 -7.79 5.96 3.52
CA HIS A 52 -7.05 6.79 2.57
C HIS A 52 -7.85 6.94 1.27
N ARG A 53 -8.32 5.82 0.70
CA ARG A 53 -9.16 5.79 -0.52
C ARG A 53 -10.39 6.69 -0.36
N LEU A 54 -11.13 6.54 0.74
CA LEU A 54 -12.35 7.29 1.00
C LEU A 54 -12.08 8.80 1.10
N PHE A 55 -10.97 9.19 1.73
CA PHE A 55 -10.57 10.59 1.79
C PHE A 55 -10.23 11.14 0.40
N VAL A 56 -9.43 10.42 -0.39
CA VAL A 56 -9.07 10.84 -1.75
C VAL A 56 -10.32 10.91 -2.65
N GLU A 57 -11.27 10.00 -2.50
CA GLU A 57 -12.55 10.01 -3.20
C GLU A 57 -13.36 11.28 -2.88
N GLN A 58 -13.40 11.70 -1.62
CA GLN A 58 -14.04 12.97 -1.21
C GLN A 58 -13.33 14.18 -1.82
N VAL A 59 -12.00 14.20 -1.84
CA VAL A 59 -11.21 15.26 -2.49
C VAL A 59 -11.51 15.31 -3.98
N TYR A 60 -11.59 14.16 -4.65
CA TYR A 60 -11.93 14.07 -6.07
C TYR A 60 -13.32 14.64 -6.33
N ALA A 61 -14.33 14.24 -5.57
CA ALA A 61 -15.70 14.73 -5.72
C ALA A 61 -15.80 16.25 -5.52
N ALA A 62 -15.03 16.80 -4.58
CA ALA A 62 -14.99 18.24 -4.34
C ALA A 62 -14.30 19.02 -5.47
N LYS A 63 -13.22 18.49 -6.05
CA LYS A 63 -12.46 19.15 -7.13
C LYS A 63 -13.09 18.96 -8.51
N PHE A 64 -13.82 17.86 -8.73
CA PHE A 64 -14.41 17.49 -10.02
C PHE A 64 -15.91 17.15 -9.92
N PRO A 65 -16.77 18.04 -9.39
CA PRO A 65 -18.16 17.73 -9.06
C PRO A 65 -19.05 17.37 -10.27
N LYS A 66 -18.62 17.72 -11.49
CA LYS A 66 -19.35 17.42 -12.74
C LYS A 66 -18.86 16.16 -13.46
N LYS A 67 -17.81 15.51 -12.95
CA LYS A 67 -17.24 14.31 -13.56
C LYS A 67 -17.69 13.07 -12.79
N LYS A 68 -18.02 12.01 -13.52
CA LYS A 68 -18.26 10.70 -12.92
C LYS A 68 -16.92 10.09 -12.52
N LEU A 69 -16.80 9.66 -11.27
CA LEU A 69 -15.64 8.91 -10.81
C LEU A 69 -15.61 7.54 -11.50
N VAL A 70 -14.52 7.26 -12.21
CA VAL A 70 -14.25 5.95 -12.82
C VAL A 70 -12.77 5.65 -12.57
N ILE A 71 -12.50 4.62 -11.77
CA ILE A 71 -11.12 4.19 -11.50
C ILE A 71 -10.57 3.52 -12.77
N PRO A 72 -9.50 4.07 -13.38
CA PRO A 72 -8.95 3.50 -14.61
C PRO A 72 -8.18 2.21 -14.31
N LYS A 73 -8.09 1.32 -15.30
CA LYS A 73 -7.28 0.10 -15.19
C LYS A 73 -5.78 0.40 -15.07
N THR A 74 -5.34 1.47 -15.73
CA THR A 74 -3.95 1.93 -15.77
C THR A 74 -3.92 3.43 -15.52
N THR A 75 -2.91 3.91 -14.81
CA THR A 75 -2.70 5.33 -14.53
C THR A 75 -1.38 5.75 -15.17
N PRO A 76 -1.26 7.00 -15.64
CA PRO A 76 0.00 7.49 -16.21
C PRO A 76 1.07 7.72 -15.14
N VAL A 77 0.68 7.76 -13.86
CA VAL A 77 1.55 7.95 -12.71
C VAL A 77 2.29 6.63 -12.41
N PRO A 78 3.64 6.64 -12.34
CA PRO A 78 4.43 5.41 -12.18
C PRO A 78 4.49 4.97 -10.72
N LEU A 79 3.37 4.49 -10.19
CA LEU A 79 3.35 3.76 -8.93
C LEU A 79 3.70 2.28 -9.20
N PRO A 80 4.45 1.63 -8.29
CA PRO A 80 4.85 0.24 -8.48
C PRO A 80 3.61 -0.67 -8.48
N HIS A 81 3.69 -1.75 -9.26
CA HIS A 81 2.67 -2.79 -9.22
C HIS A 81 2.87 -3.66 -7.98
N LEU A 82 1.76 -3.93 -7.31
CA LEU A 82 1.71 -4.87 -6.20
C LEU A 82 1.56 -6.30 -6.71
N ILE A 83 2.30 -7.22 -6.08
CA ILE A 83 2.12 -8.65 -6.27
C ILE A 83 0.92 -9.09 -5.43
N ILE A 84 -0.14 -9.56 -6.10
CA ILE A 84 -1.27 -10.17 -5.41
C ILE A 84 -0.85 -11.59 -5.00
N PRO A 85 -0.91 -11.95 -3.70
CA PRO A 85 -0.55 -13.29 -3.24
C PRO A 85 -1.33 -14.36 -4.02
N ASP A 86 -0.69 -15.45 -4.42
CA ASP A 86 -1.36 -16.69 -4.84
C ASP A 86 -0.82 -17.87 -4.00
N GLU A 87 -1.20 -19.11 -4.32
CA GLU A 87 -0.78 -20.28 -3.52
C GLU A 87 0.73 -20.56 -3.61
N ASP A 88 1.37 -20.15 -4.72
CA ASP A 88 2.76 -20.48 -5.02
C ASP A 88 3.74 -19.32 -4.72
N THR A 89 3.23 -18.10 -4.53
CA THR A 89 4.06 -16.91 -4.29
C THR A 89 4.58 -16.90 -2.84
N PRO A 90 5.90 -16.90 -2.61
CA PRO A 90 6.46 -16.80 -1.26
C PRO A 90 6.03 -15.51 -0.58
N LEU A 91 5.57 -15.60 0.67
CA LEU A 91 5.05 -14.47 1.41
C LEU A 91 6.12 -13.37 1.61
N GLY A 92 7.39 -13.74 1.79
CA GLY A 92 8.50 -12.77 1.82
C GLY A 92 8.62 -11.93 0.54
N THR A 93 8.26 -12.49 -0.62
CA THR A 93 8.24 -11.77 -1.91
C THR A 93 7.07 -10.78 -1.98
N VAL A 94 5.88 -11.20 -1.53
CA VAL A 94 4.70 -10.33 -1.44
C VAL A 94 4.98 -9.15 -0.51
N LEU A 95 5.51 -9.43 0.70
CA LEU A 95 5.83 -8.39 1.69
C LEU A 95 6.86 -7.40 1.14
N LYS A 96 7.89 -7.87 0.42
CA LYS A 96 8.85 -6.99 -0.24
C LYS A 96 8.21 -6.08 -1.28
N SER A 97 7.29 -6.62 -2.09
CA SER A 97 6.55 -5.83 -3.08
C SER A 97 5.66 -4.79 -2.39
N ALA A 98 4.99 -5.15 -1.29
CA ALA A 98 4.20 -4.22 -0.50
C ALA A 98 5.06 -3.10 0.10
N MET A 99 6.23 -3.41 0.67
CA MET A 99 7.16 -2.39 1.16
C MET A 99 7.55 -1.38 0.06
N GLN A 100 7.82 -1.86 -1.15
CA GLN A 100 8.13 -0.97 -2.28
C GLN A 100 6.95 -0.07 -2.64
N ALA A 101 5.72 -0.59 -2.55
CA ALA A 101 4.51 0.19 -2.77
C ALA A 101 4.33 1.26 -1.70
N GLU A 102 4.47 0.92 -0.42
CA GLU A 102 4.38 1.87 0.69
C GLU A 102 5.41 3.00 0.59
N GLN A 103 6.65 2.65 0.26
CA GLN A 103 7.69 3.67 0.07
C GLN A 103 7.40 4.59 -1.12
N ALA A 104 6.85 4.05 -2.22
CA ALA A 104 6.44 4.86 -3.35
C ALA A 104 5.22 5.73 -3.03
N ALA A 105 4.26 5.21 -2.27
CA ALA A 105 3.07 5.92 -1.81
C ALA A 105 3.44 7.09 -0.89
N HIS A 106 4.41 6.91 0.02
CA HIS A 106 4.98 7.99 0.83
C HIS A 106 5.46 9.16 -0.04
N GLU A 107 6.35 8.89 -1.01
CA GLU A 107 6.87 9.94 -1.88
C GLU A 107 5.77 10.58 -2.74
N PHE A 108 4.81 9.76 -3.18
CA PHE A 108 3.69 10.19 -3.98
C PHE A 108 2.77 11.14 -3.20
N TYR A 109 2.40 10.80 -1.97
CA TYR A 109 1.54 11.65 -1.13
C TYR A 109 2.25 12.94 -0.70
N GLN A 110 3.56 12.91 -0.45
CA GLN A 110 4.34 14.13 -0.26
C GLN A 110 4.20 15.06 -1.47
N GLY A 111 4.49 14.55 -2.68
CA GLY A 111 4.40 15.33 -3.91
C GLY A 111 2.97 15.78 -4.25
N LEU A 112 1.97 14.95 -3.94
CA LEU A 112 0.56 15.26 -4.19
C LEU A 112 0.10 16.39 -3.27
N SER A 113 0.53 16.39 -2.00
CA SER A 113 0.21 17.45 -1.05
C SER A 113 0.67 18.82 -1.56
N GLU A 114 1.82 18.89 -2.24
CA GLU A 114 2.37 20.13 -2.82
C GLU A 114 1.53 20.69 -3.97
N GLN A 115 0.65 19.91 -4.59
CA GLN A 115 -0.28 20.38 -5.63
C GLN A 115 -1.42 21.24 -5.06
N PHE A 116 -1.61 21.24 -3.74
CA PHE A 116 -2.66 21.97 -3.06
C PHE A 116 -2.17 23.29 -2.48
N THR A 117 -2.93 24.36 -2.72
CA THR A 117 -2.60 25.72 -2.26
C THR A 117 -3.01 25.96 -0.81
N LYS A 118 -2.75 27.17 -0.27
CA LYS A 118 -3.20 27.56 1.08
C LYS A 118 -4.71 27.49 1.28
N ASN A 119 -5.51 27.64 0.22
CA ASN A 119 -6.96 27.52 0.30
C ASN A 119 -7.43 26.07 0.54
N ASP A 120 -6.54 25.11 0.31
CA ASP A 120 -6.75 23.67 0.50
C ASP A 120 -5.91 23.13 1.67
N ALA A 121 -5.60 23.98 2.66
CA ALA A 121 -4.66 23.64 3.74
C ALA A 121 -5.02 22.34 4.49
N MET A 122 -6.31 22.08 4.72
CA MET A 122 -6.76 20.82 5.33
C MET A 122 -6.38 19.61 4.47
N ILE A 123 -6.70 19.65 3.16
CA ILE A 123 -6.41 18.57 2.22
C ILE A 123 -4.90 18.34 2.16
N ARG A 124 -4.13 19.42 2.00
CA ARG A 124 -2.66 19.36 1.98
C ARG A 124 -2.11 18.68 3.24
N ASN A 125 -2.53 19.13 4.42
CA ASN A 125 -2.01 18.60 5.67
C ASN A 125 -2.41 17.13 5.87
N THR A 126 -3.63 16.73 5.48
CA THR A 126 -4.06 15.32 5.55
C THR A 126 -3.25 14.44 4.60
N LEU A 127 -2.95 14.90 3.38
CA LEU A 127 -2.10 14.14 2.45
C LEU A 127 -0.65 14.03 2.94
N SER A 128 -0.10 15.09 3.55
CA SER A 128 1.21 14.99 4.20
C SER A 128 1.19 13.98 5.36
N TYR A 129 0.09 13.93 6.12
CA TYR A 129 -0.10 12.95 7.18
C TYR A 129 -0.20 11.52 6.63
N PHE A 130 -0.91 11.29 5.51
CA PHE A 130 -0.93 9.98 4.84
C PHE A 130 0.48 9.56 4.41
N ALA A 131 1.28 10.47 3.85
CA ALA A 131 2.67 10.14 3.56
C ALA A 131 3.43 9.62 4.79
N ASP A 132 3.28 10.27 5.95
CA ASP A 132 3.90 9.82 7.20
C ASP A 132 3.35 8.46 7.68
N MET A 133 2.08 8.14 7.36
CA MET A 133 1.47 6.84 7.64
C MET A 133 2.03 5.74 6.73
N GLU A 134 2.21 5.99 5.43
CA GLU A 134 2.78 4.96 4.53
C GLU A 134 4.19 4.57 4.94
N LEU A 135 4.97 5.50 5.51
CA LEU A 135 6.26 5.17 6.08
C LEU A 135 6.14 4.27 7.33
N GLN A 136 5.07 4.41 8.11
CA GLN A 136 4.79 3.51 9.24
C GLN A 136 4.31 2.15 8.76
N HIS A 137 3.47 2.10 7.70
CA HIS A 137 3.04 0.86 7.05
C HIS A 137 4.25 0.08 6.52
N TYR A 138 5.16 0.77 5.82
CA TYR A 138 6.45 0.21 5.40
C TYR A 138 7.19 -0.46 6.57
N LYS A 139 7.25 0.20 7.73
CA LYS A 139 7.97 -0.34 8.90
C LYS A 139 7.29 -1.57 9.50
N ILE A 140 5.96 -1.62 9.49
CA ILE A 140 5.22 -2.83 9.89
C ILE A 140 5.59 -3.98 8.94
N LEU A 141 5.55 -3.75 7.63
CA LEU A 141 5.87 -4.76 6.62
C LEU A 141 7.32 -5.22 6.68
N GLU A 142 8.27 -4.31 6.93
CA GLU A 142 9.70 -4.61 7.08
C GLU A 142 9.92 -5.61 8.22
N ILE A 143 9.32 -5.37 9.38
CA ILE A 143 9.42 -6.26 10.55
C ILE A 143 8.83 -7.64 10.25
N GLU A 144 7.67 -7.69 9.61
CA GLU A 144 7.03 -8.97 9.24
C GLU A 144 7.84 -9.72 8.19
N LYS A 145 8.44 -9.00 7.23
CA LYS A 145 9.30 -9.60 6.21
C LYS A 145 10.55 -10.20 6.84
N GLU A 146 11.23 -9.47 7.72
CA GLU A 146 12.40 -9.99 8.45
C GLU A 146 12.05 -11.22 9.30
N SER A 147 10.84 -11.23 9.89
CA SER A 147 10.34 -12.40 10.61
C SER A 147 10.07 -13.59 9.69
N MET A 148 9.56 -13.34 8.49
CA MET A 148 9.31 -14.38 7.49
C MET A 148 10.61 -14.95 6.93
N ASP A 149 11.58 -14.10 6.58
CA ASP A 149 12.88 -14.54 6.04
C ASP A 149 13.58 -15.51 7.01
N ARG A 150 13.56 -15.21 8.32
CA ARG A 150 14.12 -16.11 9.35
C ARG A 150 13.39 -17.45 9.44
N PHE A 151 12.09 -17.47 9.19
CA PHE A 151 11.29 -18.70 9.22
C PHE A 151 11.56 -19.55 7.97
N GLU A 152 11.59 -18.93 6.79
CA GLU A 152 11.91 -19.59 5.52
C GLU A 152 13.35 -20.15 5.52
N GLU A 153 14.33 -19.41 6.04
CA GLU A 153 15.71 -19.90 6.21
C GLU A 153 15.80 -21.12 7.15
N ALA A 154 14.99 -21.15 8.22
CA ALA A 154 14.96 -22.26 9.16
C ALA A 154 14.33 -23.53 8.56
N ASP A 155 13.25 -23.39 7.78
CA ASP A 155 12.61 -24.50 7.06
C ASP A 155 13.55 -25.11 6.00
N VAL A 156 14.39 -24.29 5.36
CA VAL A 156 15.42 -24.75 4.40
C VAL A 156 16.58 -25.46 5.10
N TYR A 157 16.91 -25.09 6.34
CA TYR A 157 18.01 -25.71 7.10
C TYR A 157 17.61 -26.99 7.84
N TRP A 158 16.33 -27.16 8.19
CA TRP A 158 15.80 -28.33 8.90
C TRP A 158 15.00 -29.40 8.09
N PRO A 159 15.23 -29.67 6.78
CA PRO A 159 14.66 -30.87 6.13
C PRO A 159 15.21 -32.19 6.68
N MET A 160 16.38 -32.16 7.33
CA MET A 160 17.18 -33.34 7.68
C MET A 160 16.89 -33.91 9.08
N VAL A 161 15.96 -33.34 9.86
CA VAL A 161 15.77 -33.74 11.27
C VAL A 161 14.53 -34.62 11.48
N HIS A 162 14.02 -35.17 10.38
CA HIS A 162 13.24 -36.41 10.40
C HIS A 162 14.10 -37.66 10.16
N ALA A 163 15.43 -37.52 10.08
CA ALA A 163 16.35 -38.65 10.02
C ALA A 163 17.11 -38.81 11.34
N GLY A 164 16.50 -39.52 12.29
CA GLY A 164 17.24 -40.43 13.18
C GLY A 164 16.66 -40.61 14.58
N PRO A 165 16.98 -41.72 15.26
CA PRO A 165 17.35 -43.06 14.78
C PRO A 165 16.15 -44.00 14.59
#